data_AF-A0A943B3K4-F1
#
_entry.id   AF-A0A943B3K4-F1
#
_cell.length_a   1.000
_cell.length_b   1.000
_cell.length_c   1.000
_cell.angle_alpha   90.00
_cell.angle_beta   90.00
_cell.angle_gamma   90.00
#
_symmetry.space_group_name_H-M   'P 1'
#
loop_
_entity.id
_entity.type
_entity.pdbx_description
1 polymer ?
#
loop_
_entity_poly.entity_id
_entity_poly.type
_entity_poly.pdbx_seq_one_letter_code
_entity_poly.pdbx_strand_id
1 'polypeptide(L)' 'MTNFEKITQSPEALGEFLSSLPMLEGPWDEEFQRNYCAGCGRVNCDAGRGCPYKKQRNSPAWWLRLEAKTDAGQ' A
#
# COMPACT_ATOMS: atom_id res chain seq x y z
N MET A 1 2.98 25.47 11.97
CA MET A 1 2.67 24.32 11.12
C MET A 1 1.70 23.41 11.87
N THR A 2 0.51 23.21 11.32
CA THR A 2 -0.53 22.32 11.84
C THR A 2 -0.16 20.85 11.58
N ASN A 3 -0.85 19.92 12.24
CA ASN A 3 -0.65 18.49 11.97
C ASN A 3 -1.00 18.12 10.54
N PHE A 4 -2.05 18.73 9.97
CA PHE A 4 -2.43 18.54 8.57
C PHE A 4 -1.29 18.93 7.63
N GLU A 5 -0.74 20.14 7.79
CA GLU A 5 0.38 20.62 6.96
C GLU A 5 1.61 19.71 7.04
N LYS A 6 1.89 19.14 8.21
CA LYS A 6 3.01 18.20 8.38
C LYS A 6 2.79 16.89 7.62
N ILE A 7 1.61 16.29 7.71
CA ILE A 7 1.35 14.98 7.09
C ILE A 7 1.07 15.07 5.59
N THR A 8 0.60 16.21 5.08
CA THR A 8 0.36 16.40 3.63
C THR A 8 1.52 17.06 2.90
N GLN A 9 2.67 17.25 3.55
CA GLN A 9 3.83 17.92 2.95
C GLN A 9 4.43 17.12 1.78
N SER A 10 4.37 15.79 1.82
CA SER A 10 4.82 14.91 0.75
C SER A 10 4.17 13.52 0.84
N PRO A 11 4.17 12.72 -0.25
CA PRO A 11 3.75 11.32 -0.20
C PRO A 11 4.54 10.50 0.82
N GLU A 12 5.82 10.77 1.01
CA GLU A 12 6.65 10.10 2.02
C GLU A 12 6.17 10.42 3.44
N ALA A 13 5.87 11.67 3.75
CA ALA A 13 5.36 12.08 5.07
C ALA A 13 4.00 11.45 5.37
N LEU A 14 3.09 11.44 4.38
CA LEU A 14 1.81 10.77 4.51
C LEU A 14 1.97 9.25 4.66
N GLY A 15 2.87 8.64 3.88
CA GLY A 15 3.14 7.20 3.93
C GLY A 15 3.72 6.76 5.27
N GLU A 16 4.61 7.54 5.87
CA GLU A 16 5.15 7.30 7.21
C GLU A 16 4.04 7.39 8.28
N PHE A 17 3.20 8.43 8.21
CA PHE A 17 2.06 8.57 9.11
C PHE A 17 1.10 7.37 9.01
N LEU A 18 0.70 6.98 7.79
CA LEU A 18 -0.18 5.83 7.56
C LEU A 18 0.43 4.53 8.08
N SER A 19 1.74 4.34 7.92
CA SER A 19 2.46 3.14 8.42
C SER A 19 2.50 3.07 9.95
N SER A 20 2.35 4.21 10.65
CA SER A 20 2.36 4.26 12.11
C SER A 20 1.00 3.93 12.75
N LEU A 21 -0.08 3.88 11.97
CA LEU A 21 -1.42 3.62 12.48
C LEU A 21 -1.53 2.14 12.89
N PRO A 22 -2.17 1.83 14.04
CA PRO A 22 -2.37 0.45 14.49
C PRO A 22 -3.52 -0.20 13.72
N MET A 23 -3.34 -0.40 12.42
CA MET A 23 -4.33 -0.99 11.52
C MET A 23 -3.87 -2.33 10.99
N LEU A 24 -4.82 -3.26 10.87
CA LEU A 24 -4.56 -4.61 10.39
C LEU A 24 -4.36 -4.65 8.87
N GLU A 25 -5.19 -3.90 8.13
CA GLU A 25 -5.18 -3.80 6.67
C GLU A 25 -5.54 -2.38 6.23
N GLY A 26 -4.94 -1.93 5.13
CA GLY A 26 -5.23 -0.63 4.51
C GLY A 26 -5.53 -0.73 3.02
N PRO A 27 -5.88 0.40 2.37
CA PRO A 27 -6.16 0.43 0.93
C PRO A 27 -4.97 -0.04 0.08
N TRP A 28 -3.74 0.13 0.58
CA TRP A 28 -2.54 -0.41 -0.07
C TRP A 28 -2.48 -1.94 -0.09
N ASP A 29 -3.08 -2.62 0.89
CA ASP A 29 -3.14 -4.09 0.91
C ASP A 29 -4.11 -4.61 -0.15
N GLU A 30 -5.26 -3.96 -0.32
CA GLU A 30 -6.21 -4.29 -1.38
C GLU A 30 -5.58 -4.08 -2.77
N GLU A 31 -4.95 -2.94 -3.01
CA GLU A 31 -4.25 -2.70 -4.27
C GLU A 31 -3.07 -3.65 -4.47
N PHE A 32 -2.34 -4.01 -3.42
CA PHE A 32 -1.29 -5.03 -3.50
C PHE A 32 -1.88 -6.39 -3.93
N GLN A 33 -2.98 -6.81 -3.33
CA GLN A 33 -3.64 -8.07 -3.68
C GLN A 33 -4.12 -8.08 -5.13
N ARG A 34 -4.71 -6.98 -5.60
CA ARG A 34 -5.15 -6.80 -6.99
C ARG A 34 -3.99 -6.88 -7.98
N ASN A 35 -2.89 -6.18 -7.72
CA ASN A 35 -1.75 -6.09 -8.64
C ASN A 35 -0.85 -7.33 -8.63
N TYR A 36 -0.73 -7.99 -7.48
CA TYR A 36 0.27 -9.04 -7.28
C TYR A 36 -0.32 -10.39 -6.92
N CYS A 37 -1.28 -10.48 -6.00
CA CYS A 37 -1.80 -11.78 -5.55
C CYS A 37 -2.65 -12.48 -6.60
N ALA A 38 -3.46 -11.73 -7.36
CA ALA A 38 -4.37 -12.29 -8.37
C ALA A 38 -3.68 -13.19 -9.42
N GLY A 39 -2.39 -12.96 -9.69
CA GLY A 39 -1.57 -13.77 -10.62
C GLY A 39 -0.35 -14.46 -10.00
N CYS A 40 -0.16 -14.39 -8.67
CA CYS A 40 1.07 -14.86 -8.02
C CYS A 40 1.25 -16.39 -8.04
N GLY A 41 0.15 -17.15 -8.16
CA GLY A 41 0.15 -18.62 -8.14
C GLY A 41 0.54 -19.23 -6.78
N ARG A 42 0.73 -18.41 -5.73
CA ARG A 42 1.05 -18.89 -4.39
C ARG A 42 -0.20 -19.03 -3.54
N VAL A 43 -0.33 -20.20 -2.92
CA VAL A 43 -1.41 -20.48 -1.96
C VAL A 43 -1.15 -19.82 -0.60
N ASN A 44 0.12 -19.75 -0.18
CA ASN A 44 0.52 -19.12 1.07
C ASN A 44 1.90 -18.45 0.93
N CYS A 45 2.03 -17.21 1.42
CA CYS A 45 3.29 -16.48 1.46
C CYS A 45 4.22 -16.94 2.60
N ASP A 46 3.69 -17.61 3.63
CA ASP A 46 4.43 -17.99 4.84
C ASP A 46 4.99 -19.42 4.78
N ALA A 47 4.49 -20.25 3.85
CA ALA A 47 4.84 -21.67 3.74
C ALA A 47 6.10 -21.97 2.90
N GLY A 48 7.06 -21.04 2.77
CA GLY A 48 8.26 -21.28 1.95
C GLY A 48 9.09 -20.04 1.64
N ARG A 49 9.41 -19.81 0.35
CA ARG A 49 10.32 -18.73 -0.11
C ARG A 49 9.84 -17.28 0.15
N GLY A 50 8.80 -17.07 0.95
CA GLY A 50 8.21 -15.76 1.22
C GLY A 50 7.41 -15.20 0.04
N CYS A 51 6.80 -14.04 0.26
CA CYS A 51 6.16 -13.25 -0.80
C CYS A 51 7.24 -12.70 -1.76
N PRO A 52 7.15 -12.94 -3.08
CA PRO A 52 8.10 -12.40 -4.06
C PRO A 52 8.01 -10.87 -4.19
N TYR A 53 6.87 -10.28 -3.80
CA TYR A 53 6.60 -8.84 -3.86
C TYR A 53 6.71 -8.18 -2.48
N LYS A 54 7.63 -8.66 -1.63
CA LYS A 54 7.80 -8.19 -0.24
C LYS A 54 8.04 -6.67 -0.13
N LYS A 55 8.59 -6.03 -1.17
CA LYS A 55 8.82 -4.58 -1.19
C LYS A 55 7.53 -3.76 -1.26
N GLN A 56 6.49 -4.29 -1.90
CA GLN A 56 5.20 -3.64 -2.07
C GLN A 56 4.17 -4.08 -1.02
N ARG A 57 4.36 -5.27 -0.44
CA ARG A 57 3.49 -5.80 0.64
C ARG A 57 3.50 -4.86 1.84
N ASN A 58 2.31 -4.49 2.34
CA ASN A 58 2.12 -3.60 3.48
C ASN A 58 2.90 -2.27 3.37
N SER A 59 2.85 -1.64 2.18
CA SER A 59 3.60 -0.41 1.91
C SER A 59 2.68 0.73 1.47
N PRO A 60 2.26 1.61 2.40
CA PRO A 60 1.54 2.84 2.06
C PRO A 60 2.32 3.73 1.10
N ALA A 61 3.64 3.83 1.27
CA ALA A 61 4.52 4.65 0.44
C ALA A 61 4.58 4.17 -1.03
N TRP A 62 4.50 2.85 -1.27
CA TRP A 62 4.36 2.33 -2.63
C TRP A 62 3.00 2.72 -3.22
N TRP A 63 1.92 2.53 -2.46
CA TRP A 63 0.57 2.82 -2.90
C TRP A 63 0.35 4.29 -3.26
N LEU A 64 0.91 5.22 -2.47
CA LEU A 64 0.82 6.67 -2.73
C LEU A 64 1.54 7.12 -4.00
N ARG A 65 2.39 6.27 -4.60
CA ARG A 65 3.06 6.55 -5.88
C ARG A 65 2.32 5.98 -7.08
N LEU A 66 1.26 5.20 -6.87
CA LEU A 66 0.41 4.73 -7.94
C LEU A 66 -0.41 5.90 -8.49
N GLU A 67 -0.72 5.86 -9.78
CA GLU A 67 -1.70 6.79 -10.34
C GLU A 67 -3.06 6.50 -9.71
N ALA A 68 -3.72 7.56 -9.25
CA ALA A 68 -5.08 7.45 -8.76
C ALA A 68 -5.96 6.92 -9.90
N LYS A 69 -6.78 5.91 -9.61
CA LYS A 69 -7.81 5.48 -10.56
C LYS A 69 -8.77 6.65 -10.75
N THR A 70 -8.69 7.32 -11.89
CA THR A 70 -9.78 8.16 -12.34
C THR A 70 -10.93 7.23 -12.67
N ASP A 71 -12.04 7.37 -11.94
CA ASP A 71 -13.31 6.73 -12.30
C ASP A 71 -13.77 7.37 -13.62
N ALA A 72 -13.23 6.89 -14.74
CA ALA A 72 -13.64 7.27 -16.08
C ALA A 72 -14.96 6.52 -16.37
N GLY A 73 -16.02 6.91 -15.67
CA GLY A 73 -17.30 6.24 -15.75
C GLY A 73 -18.31 6.69 -14.70
N GLN A 74 -18.67 7.97 -14.70
CA GLN A 74 -20.00 8.47 -14.33
C GLN A 74 -20.27 9.78 -15.07
#